data_AF-A0A9Q0VRQ8-F1
#
_entry.id   AF-A0A9Q0VRQ8-F1
#
_cell.length_a   1.000
_cell.length_b   1.000
_cell.length_c   1.000
_cell.angle_alpha   90.00
_cell.angle_beta   90.00
_cell.angle_gamma   90.00
#
_symmetry.space_group_name_H-M   'P 1'
#
loop_
_entity.id
_entity.type
_entity.pdbx_description
1 polymer ?
#
loop_
_entity_poly.entity_id
_entity_poly.type
_entity_poly.pdbx_seq_one_letter_code
_entity_poly.pdbx_strand_id
1 'polypeptide(L)' 'MAKPALLALLVLLVFNITSSFSAAAEGNDSVYESFLQCLESNTNPQDQISNLVYSQSSASYTSVLRAYIRNARYNT' A
#
# COMPACT_ATOMS: atom_id res chain seq x y z
N MET A 1 -44.19 -27.21 5.74
CA MET A 1 -42.82 -27.73 5.52
C MET A 1 -41.84 -26.69 4.95
N ALA A 2 -42.14 -25.37 4.95
CA ALA A 2 -41.28 -24.34 4.34
C ALA A 2 -40.34 -23.60 5.32
N LYS A 3 -40.63 -23.60 6.63
CA LYS A 3 -39.85 -22.89 7.66
C LYS A 3 -38.39 -23.36 7.83
N PRO A 4 -38.07 -24.68 7.88
CA PRO A 4 -36.67 -25.11 8.06
C PRO A 4 -35.81 -24.87 6.81
N ALA A 5 -36.41 -24.93 5.62
CA ALA A 5 -35.73 -24.63 4.36
C ALA A 5 -35.37 -23.13 4.24
N LEU A 6 -36.26 -22.24 4.71
CA LEU A 6 -35.98 -20.81 4.75
C LEU A 6 -34.82 -20.46 5.70
N LEU A 7 -34.76 -21.13 6.86
CA LEU A 7 -33.66 -20.98 7.83
C LEU A 7 -32.34 -21.49 7.26
N ALA A 8 -32.33 -22.65 6.60
CA ALA A 8 -31.15 -23.20 5.95
C ALA A 8 -30.63 -22.28 4.83
N LEU A 9 -31.55 -21.70 4.04
CA LEU A 9 -31.21 -20.72 3.01
C LEU A 9 -30.57 -19.46 3.60
N LEU A 10 -31.10 -18.98 4.72
CA LEU A 10 -30.60 -17.78 5.39
C LEU A 10 -29.20 -18.01 6.00
N VAL A 11 -28.95 -19.19 6.57
CA VAL A 11 -27.62 -19.59 7.07
C VAL A 11 -26.60 -19.70 5.92
N LEU A 12 -26.99 -20.29 4.79
CA LEU A 12 -26.15 -20.34 3.59
C LEU A 12 -25.81 -18.95 3.06
N LEU A 13 -26.77 -18.02 3.08
CA LEU A 13 -26.55 -16.65 2.63
C LEU A 13 -25.53 -15.91 3.52
N VAL A 14 -25.66 -16.06 4.85
CA VAL A 14 -24.71 -15.45 5.81
C VAL A 14 -23.31 -16.03 5.66
N PHE A 15 -23.18 -17.34 5.47
CA PHE A 15 -21.88 -18.01 5.27
C PHE A 15 -21.15 -17.56 4.00
N ASN A 16 -21.89 -17.30 2.91
CA ASN A 16 -21.32 -16.79 1.65
C ASN A 16 -20.88 -15.31 1.74
N ILE A 17 -21.49 -14.52 2.63
CA ILE A 17 -21.08 -13.11 2.83
C ILE A 17 -19.77 -13.06 3.63
N THR A 18 -19.56 -13.99 4.57
CA THR A 18 -18.34 -14.03 5.39
C THR A 18 -17.11 -14.57 4.66
N SER A 19 -17.26 -15.36 3.59
CA SER A 19 -16.14 -15.91 2.83
C SER A 19 -15.49 -14.93 1.84
N SER A 20 -16.04 -13.71 1.70
CA SER A 20 -15.50 -12.67 0.81
C SER A 20 -14.41 -11.79 1.46
N PHE A 21 -14.05 -12.04 2.73
CA PHE A 21 -12.97 -11.35 3.42
C PHE A 21 -11.78 -12.29 3.61
N SER A 22 -10.90 -12.38 2.63
CA SER A 22 -9.44 -12.53 2.85
C SER A 22 -8.70 -12.66 1.52
N ALA A 23 -8.27 -11.51 1.02
CA ALA A 23 -6.88 -11.25 0.69
C ALA A 23 -6.77 -9.73 0.62
N ALA A 24 -6.40 -9.11 1.75
CA ALA A 24 -5.87 -7.76 1.66
C ALA A 24 -4.70 -7.86 0.66
N ALA A 25 -4.80 -7.15 -0.45
CA ALA A 25 -3.63 -6.90 -1.27
C ALA A 25 -2.59 -6.34 -0.30
N GLU A 26 -1.49 -7.06 -0.10
CA GLU A 26 -0.30 -6.50 0.52
C GLU A 26 0.18 -5.42 -0.43
N GLY A 27 -0.44 -4.24 -0.26
CA GLY A 27 -0.31 -3.10 -1.14
C GLY A 27 1.12 -2.60 -1.10
N ASN A 28 1.48 -1.81 -2.10
CA ASN A 28 2.75 -1.10 -2.25
C ASN A 28 3.51 -0.73 -0.96
N ASP A 29 2.80 -0.44 0.12
CA ASP A 29 3.33 -0.20 1.47
C ASP A 29 4.27 -1.31 1.95
N SER A 30 3.96 -2.60 1.75
CA SER A 30 4.84 -3.71 2.19
C SER A 30 6.18 -3.72 1.44
N VAL A 31 6.15 -3.41 0.14
CA VAL A 31 7.35 -3.32 -0.72
C VAL A 31 8.16 -2.07 -0.38
N TYR A 32 7.49 -0.94 -0.13
CA TYR A 32 8.13 0.31 0.25
C TYR A 32 8.87 0.21 1.58
N GLU A 33 8.23 -0.37 2.60
CA GLU A 33 8.87 -0.61 3.90
C GLU A 33 10.05 -1.58 3.79
N SER A 34 9.90 -2.66 3.03
CA SER A 34 11.01 -3.60 2.76
C SER A 34 12.19 -2.92 2.06
N PHE A 35 11.92 -2.00 1.13
CA PHE A 35 12.93 -1.18 0.47
C PHE A 35 13.67 -0.27 1.46
N LEU A 36 12.93 0.45 2.31
CA LEU A 36 13.54 1.34 3.31
C LEU A 36 14.43 0.57 4.28
N GLN A 37 13.94 -0.55 4.81
CA GLN A 37 14.69 -1.40 5.73
C GLN A 37 15.98 -1.94 5.08
N CYS A 38 15.89 -2.38 3.83
CA CYS A 38 17.06 -2.85 3.08
C CYS A 38 18.07 -1.72 2.87
N LEU A 39 17.60 -0.54 2.47
CA LEU A 39 18.45 0.62 2.21
C LEU A 39 19.17 1.10 3.48
N GLU A 40 18.45 1.20 4.60
CA GLU A 40 19.03 1.56 5.92
C GLU A 40 20.10 0.55 6.36
N SER A 41 19.82 -0.74 6.21
CA SER A 41 20.76 -1.80 6.59
C SER A 41 22.05 -1.79 5.76
N ASN A 42 22.01 -1.27 4.52
CA ASN A 42 23.11 -1.34 3.56
C ASN A 42 23.77 0.01 3.25
N THR A 43 23.35 1.09 3.92
CA THR A 43 23.94 2.43 3.75
C THR A 43 24.85 2.77 4.93
N ASN A 44 25.99 3.41 4.67
CA ASN A 44 26.88 3.93 5.70
C ASN A 44 27.20 5.42 5.41
N PRO A 45 26.85 6.36 6.31
CA PRO A 45 26.25 6.13 7.62
C PRO A 45 24.73 5.90 7.55
N GLN A 46 24.22 5.11 8.50
CA GLN A 46 22.82 4.65 8.52
C GLN A 46 21.83 5.79 8.84
N ASP A 47 22.29 6.87 9.48
CA ASP A 47 21.46 8.00 9.93
C ASP A 47 21.08 9.00 8.82
N GLN A 48 21.48 8.75 7.57
CA GLN A 48 21.26 9.68 6.46
C GLN A 48 20.14 9.27 5.48
N ILE A 49 19.42 8.18 5.73
CA ILE A 49 18.33 7.72 4.84
C ILE A 49 17.24 8.78 4.64
N SER A 50 16.88 9.51 5.69
CA SER A 50 15.87 10.59 5.62
C SER A 50 16.28 11.77 4.73
N ASN A 51 17.58 11.94 4.46
CA ASN A 51 18.09 12.94 3.52
C ASN A 51 18.21 12.41 2.07
N LEU A 52 18.13 11.09 1.89
CA LEU A 52 18.31 10.40 0.61
C LEU A 52 16.98 10.04 -0.06
N VAL A 53 15.96 9.70 0.74
CA VAL A 53 14.66 9.24 0.24
C VAL A 53 13.59 10.30 0.46
N TYR A 54 13.00 10.77 -0.64
CA TYR A 54 11.87 11.70 -0.62
C TYR A 54 10.59 10.93 -0.91
N SER A 55 9.76 10.73 0.11
CA SER A 55 8.44 10.11 -0.01
C SER A 55 7.40 11.16 -0.39
N GLN A 56 6.20 10.74 -0.80
CA GLN A 56 5.11 11.69 -1.09
C GLN A 56 4.71 12.56 0.12
N SER A 57 5.04 12.15 1.35
CA SER A 57 4.79 12.93 2.57
C SER A 57 5.91 13.93 2.89
N SER A 58 7.08 13.83 2.24
CA SER A 58 8.17 14.80 2.43
C SER A 58 7.78 16.17 1.87
N ALA A 59 7.98 17.24 2.66
CA ALA A 59 7.69 18.61 2.22
C ALA A 59 8.45 19.02 0.94
N SER A 60 9.64 18.42 0.73
CA SER A 60 10.49 18.64 -0.44
C SER A 60 10.15 17.78 -1.65
N TYR A 61 9.25 16.79 -1.54
CA TYR A 61 8.98 15.79 -2.58
C TYR A 61 8.72 16.40 -3.95
N THR A 62 7.71 17.28 -4.04
CA THR A 62 7.32 17.91 -5.30
C THR A 62 8.45 18.75 -5.87
N SER A 63 9.15 19.52 -5.05
CA SER A 63 10.26 20.37 -5.52
C SER A 63 11.40 19.53 -6.12
N VAL A 64 11.77 18.42 -5.47
CA VAL A 64 12.82 17.51 -5.93
C VAL A 64 12.39 16.82 -7.21
N LEU A 65 11.19 16.23 -7.25
CA LEU A 65 10.68 15.54 -8.44
C LEU A 65 10.67 16.46 -9.66
N ARG A 66 10.11 17.67 -9.52
CA ARG A 66 9.96 18.62 -10.63
C ARG A 66 11.29 19.18 -11.12
N ALA A 67 12.32 19.24 -10.26
CA ALA A 67 13.66 19.69 -10.66
C ALA A 67 14.32 18.77 -11.70
N TYR A 68 13.96 17.48 -11.73
CA TYR A 68 14.56 16.49 -12.64
C TYR A 68 13.69 16.14 -13.86
N ILE A 69 12.45 16.62 -13.92
CA ILE A 69 11.58 16.43 -15.10
C ILE A 69 12.01 17.38 -16.22
N ARG A 70 12.61 16.83 -17.26
CA ARG A 70 13.12 17.62 -18.40
C ARG A 70 12.05 18.00 -19.42
N ASN A 71 10.99 17.20 -19.53
CA ASN A 71 9.88 17.48 -20.43
C ASN A 71 8.71 18.03 -19.63
N ALA A 72 8.43 19.33 -19.81
CA ALA A 72 7.37 20.04 -19.10
C ALA A 72 5.98 19.42 -19.26
N ARG A 73 5.73 18.66 -20.35
CA ARG A 73 4.47 17.91 -20.53
C ARG A 73 4.22 16.90 -19.41
N TYR A 74 5.26 16.34 -18.81
CA TYR A 74 5.16 15.37 -17.72
C TYR A 74 5.32 16.02 -16.34
N ASN A 75 5.31 17.36 -16.25
CA ASN A 75 5.58 18.12 -15.03
C ASN A 75 4.30 18.71 -14.40
N THR A 76 3.23 17.92 -14.34
CA THR A 76 1.93 18.31 -13.79
C THR A 76 1.43 17.24 -12.85
#